data_AF-A0A4Q5ZYA0-F1
#
_entry.id   AF-A0A4Q5ZYA0-F1
#
_cell.length_a   1.000
_cell.length_b   1.000
_cell.length_c   1.000
_cell.angle_alpha   90.00
_cell.angle_beta   90.00
_cell.angle_gamma   90.00
#
_symmetry.space_group_name_H-M   'P 1'
#
loop_
_entity.id
_entity.type
_entity.pdbx_description
1 polymer ?
#
loop_
_entity_poly.entity_id
_entity_poly.type
_entity_poly.pdbx_seq_one_letter_code
_entity_poly.pdbx_strand_id
1 'polypeptide(L)'
;MFLTHDNRHYLLKTVILITCVGLGFSTFAKEGMWLPPTLKSREADMKSMGLQIPVDKIYNPDGSGLNNSIVLFGSGCTGEIISPKGLLLTNHHCGYGTVQGLSSRERDYFANGFFAMNMSEEIPCPGLSVTYIRKMENVSGIILADIPDTMASPRRDSLISGRIRNLEKGYRYTTGMDAAIKPYFNGNQYWVIITETFRDIRLVGFPPNGIGQFGGDTDNWMWPRHTGDFSMFRVYAGKNNKPAAYSKENKPYTTKNFLTINASGYKEGDFTMVYGFPGTTQEYISSYQLNQIYSITDPIRIDVRTQKLASWTKNMSANRDVFLKYTSKRASVANGWKKWQGEVRGLRINDVTGKKQAFENEFQSWAASDTSLHYADDLLARLQVNALHADSALKAETYIQEAFFGIEILQQAAFLDRLLPVMRAKLSQATLRDSLGKLVKGLAGFYKNYDHATDKAAFTSLMTTYYNNGGSWIPAGLRKTYAEYGRNWSRMADDVFALSLLADSSRLAAFAANVSARDTVKLLSDPAWRLYNTVNTYRRNTLA
;
A
#
# COMPACT_ATOMS: atom_id res chain seq x y z
N MET A 1 0.70 47.78 56.45
CA MET A 1 0.96 46.34 56.26
C MET A 1 2.18 46.22 55.35
N PHE A 2 3.35 46.02 55.95
CA PHE A 2 4.64 46.06 55.27
C PHE A 2 4.86 44.75 54.50
N LEU A 3 4.89 44.81 53.17
CA LEU A 3 5.45 43.75 52.35
C LEU A 3 6.98 43.89 52.42
N THR A 4 7.62 42.90 53.03
CA THR A 4 9.08 42.82 53.19
C THR A 4 9.79 42.78 51.84
N HIS A 5 11.03 43.27 51.82
CA HIS A 5 11.86 43.42 50.61
C HIS A 5 12.04 42.10 49.83
N ASP A 6 11.92 40.96 50.50
CA ASP A 6 12.02 39.62 49.91
C ASP A 6 10.88 39.29 48.93
N ASN A 7 9.64 39.72 49.22
CA ASN A 7 8.48 39.37 48.39
C ASN A 7 8.49 40.05 47.01
N ARG A 8 9.22 41.17 46.85
CA ARG A 8 9.38 41.82 45.54
C ARG A 8 10.26 41.00 44.60
N HIS A 9 11.27 40.29 45.12
CA HIS A 9 12.12 39.44 44.28
C HIS A 9 11.40 38.18 43.82
N TYR A 10 10.53 37.60 44.64
CA TYR A 10 9.68 36.48 44.22
C TYR A 10 8.62 36.93 43.21
N LEU A 11 7.95 38.06 43.44
CA LEU A 11 6.95 38.58 42.49
C LEU A 11 7.58 38.93 41.12
N LEU A 12 8.77 39.52 41.10
CA LEU A 12 9.47 39.87 39.86
C LEU A 12 9.96 38.61 39.12
N LYS A 13 10.44 37.58 39.84
CA LYS A 13 10.81 36.29 39.26
C LYS A 13 9.60 35.53 38.73
N THR A 14 8.47 35.56 39.42
CA THR A 14 7.21 34.96 38.98
C THR A 14 6.63 35.67 37.76
N VAL A 15 6.70 37.00 37.69
CA VAL A 15 6.26 37.78 36.53
C VAL A 15 7.18 37.54 35.33
N ILE A 16 8.51 37.49 35.50
CA ILE A 16 9.44 37.15 34.42
C ILE A 16 9.21 35.71 33.91
N LEU A 17 8.96 34.75 34.80
CA LEU A 17 8.66 33.37 34.41
C LEU A 17 7.31 33.25 33.66
N ILE A 18 6.27 33.99 34.08
CA ILE A 18 4.97 34.04 33.38
C ILE A 18 5.08 34.77 32.04
N THR A 19 5.91 35.81 31.94
CA THR A 19 6.12 36.56 30.68
C THR A 19 6.96 35.76 29.67
N CYS A 20 7.90 34.94 30.14
CA CYS A 20 8.65 34.00 29.28
C CYS A 20 7.83 32.78 28.84
N VAL A 21 6.82 32.35 29.62
CA VAL A 21 5.89 31.28 29.22
C VAL A 21 4.79 31.80 28.27
N GLY A 22 4.48 33.11 28.31
CA GLY A 22 3.48 33.75 27.44
C GLY A 22 3.95 34.07 26.02
N LEU A 23 5.26 34.08 25.78
CA LEU A 23 5.84 34.14 24.42
C LEU A 23 5.96 32.73 23.86
N GLY A 24 4.83 32.04 23.74
CA GLY A 24 4.75 30.87 22.89
C GLY A 24 5.03 31.33 21.46
N PHE A 25 6.24 31.07 20.95
CA PHE A 25 6.42 31.05 19.51
C PHE A 25 5.37 30.10 18.97
N SER A 26 4.46 30.60 18.13
CA SER A 26 3.63 29.75 17.29
C SER A 26 4.59 28.98 16.39
N THR A 27 5.08 27.84 16.87
CA THR A 27 5.79 26.89 16.04
C THR A 27 4.73 26.27 15.15
N PHE A 28 4.53 26.85 13.97
CA PHE A 28 3.85 26.16 12.90
C PHE A 28 4.73 24.95 12.56
N ALA A 29 4.25 23.75 12.90
CA ALA A 29 4.81 22.56 12.29
C ALA A 29 4.68 22.74 10.77
N LYS A 30 5.81 22.84 10.07
CA LYS A 30 5.81 22.90 8.61
C LYS A 30 5.58 21.48 8.11
N GLU A 31 4.30 21.14 7.96
CA GLU A 31 3.86 19.85 7.41
C GLU A 31 4.19 19.75 5.91
N GLY A 32 4.39 18.52 5.41
CA GLY A 32 4.50 18.27 3.97
C GLY A 32 5.49 17.17 3.58
N MET A 33 5.12 16.39 2.58
CA MET A 33 6.00 15.44 1.90
C MET A 33 6.55 16.10 0.63
N TRP A 34 7.77 16.60 0.72
CA TRP A 34 8.38 17.44 -0.32
C TRP A 34 9.02 16.63 -1.44
N LEU A 35 8.86 17.08 -2.69
CA LEU A 35 9.57 16.48 -3.82
C LEU A 35 11.07 16.79 -3.71
N PRO A 36 11.97 15.79 -3.80
CA PRO A 36 13.41 16.02 -3.68
C PRO A 36 13.98 17.12 -4.62
N PRO A 37 13.55 17.22 -5.90
CA PRO A 37 13.99 18.31 -6.78
C PRO A 37 13.60 19.73 -6.31
N THR A 38 12.63 19.85 -5.40
CA THR A 38 12.09 21.15 -4.93
C THR A 38 12.70 21.61 -3.61
N LEU A 39 13.54 20.79 -2.97
CA LEU A 39 14.08 21.04 -1.63
C LEU A 39 14.88 22.33 -1.51
N LYS A 40 15.48 22.82 -2.61
CA LYS A 40 16.23 24.08 -2.62
C LYS A 40 15.37 25.27 -2.15
N SER A 41 14.08 25.27 -2.49
CA SER A 41 13.12 26.30 -2.05
C SER A 41 12.89 26.31 -0.53
N ARG A 42 13.30 25.25 0.17
CA ARG A 42 13.16 25.05 1.62
C ARG A 42 14.50 25.08 2.35
N GLU A 43 15.59 25.50 1.69
CA GLU A 43 16.93 25.49 2.28
C GLU A 43 17.02 26.33 3.55
N ALA A 44 16.44 27.53 3.55
CA ALA A 44 16.42 28.40 4.74
C ALA A 44 15.70 27.73 5.92
N ASP A 45 14.56 27.08 5.65
CA ASP A 45 13.77 26.37 6.66
C ASP A 45 14.57 25.21 7.26
N MET A 46 15.13 24.33 6.43
CA MET A 46 15.90 23.18 6.91
C MET A 46 17.15 23.60 7.69
N LYS A 47 17.86 24.65 7.25
CA LYS A 47 19.01 25.20 7.99
C LYS A 47 18.60 25.76 9.33
N SER A 48 17.48 26.49 9.40
CA SER A 48 16.96 27.02 10.67
C SER A 48 16.57 25.92 11.66
N MET A 49 16.19 24.74 11.15
CA MET A 49 15.88 23.55 11.96
C MET A 49 17.11 22.73 12.34
N GLY A 50 18.31 23.08 11.86
CA GLY A 50 19.56 22.42 12.24
C GLY A 50 20.21 21.56 11.14
N LEU A 51 19.75 21.62 9.89
CA LEU A 51 20.44 20.95 8.78
C LEU A 51 21.84 21.57 8.57
N GLN A 52 22.88 20.75 8.71
CA GLN A 52 24.27 21.18 8.57
C GLN A 52 24.89 20.88 7.19
N ILE A 53 24.28 20.00 6.40
CA ILE A 53 24.77 19.68 5.06
C ILE A 53 24.11 20.56 3.99
N PRO A 54 24.80 20.83 2.87
CA PRO A 54 24.17 21.51 1.74
C PRO A 54 22.97 20.73 1.20
N VAL A 55 21.88 21.42 0.87
CA VAL A 55 20.66 20.80 0.32
C VAL A 55 20.92 20.06 -0.99
N ASP A 56 21.85 20.57 -1.79
CA ASP A 56 22.26 19.95 -3.05
C ASP A 56 23.01 18.61 -2.85
N LYS A 57 23.37 18.27 -1.61
CA LYS A 57 23.85 16.92 -1.25
C LYS A 57 22.71 15.96 -0.90
N ILE A 58 21.51 16.45 -0.58
CA ILE A 58 20.34 15.60 -0.32
C ILE A 58 19.79 15.03 -1.63
N TYR A 59 19.54 15.90 -2.60
CA TYR A 59 19.15 15.51 -3.96
C TYR A 59 20.09 16.11 -4.99
N ASN A 60 20.75 15.25 -5.75
CA ASN A 60 21.59 15.65 -6.88
C ASN A 60 21.32 14.70 -8.07
N PRO A 61 20.80 15.21 -9.19
CA PRO A 61 20.46 14.39 -10.35
C PRO A 61 21.69 13.85 -11.11
N ASP A 62 22.89 14.37 -10.86
CA ASP A 62 24.15 13.93 -11.49
C ASP A 62 24.77 12.72 -10.76
N GLY A 63 24.10 12.19 -9.73
CA GLY A 63 24.46 10.91 -9.11
C GLY A 63 25.33 11.00 -7.85
N SER A 64 25.57 12.21 -7.31
CA SER A 64 26.42 12.41 -6.12
C SER A 64 25.65 12.70 -4.80
N GLY A 65 24.32 12.77 -4.87
CA GLY A 65 23.47 13.09 -3.73
C GLY A 65 22.99 11.86 -2.97
N LEU A 66 22.53 12.07 -1.74
CA LEU A 66 21.99 11.04 -0.85
C LEU A 66 20.78 10.31 -1.46
N ASN A 67 20.07 10.92 -2.41
CA ASN A 67 19.03 10.27 -3.20
C ASN A 67 19.49 8.96 -3.87
N ASN A 68 20.79 8.77 -4.11
CA ASN A 68 21.34 7.53 -4.66
C ASN A 68 21.56 6.41 -3.62
N SER A 69 21.32 6.69 -2.34
CA SER A 69 21.39 5.73 -1.24
C SER A 69 20.01 5.33 -0.72
N ILE A 70 18.95 6.01 -1.14
CA ILE A 70 17.56 5.72 -0.76
C ILE A 70 16.88 4.99 -1.91
N VAL A 71 16.28 3.84 -1.62
CA VAL A 71 15.76 2.93 -2.64
C VAL A 71 14.35 2.46 -2.32
N LEU A 72 13.55 2.25 -3.36
CA LEU A 72 12.27 1.59 -3.23
C LEU A 72 12.53 0.09 -3.06
N PHE A 73 12.16 -0.45 -1.90
CA PHE A 73 12.27 -1.86 -1.58
C PHE A 73 10.96 -2.58 -1.95
N GLY A 74 11.05 -3.55 -2.84
CA GLY A 74 9.89 -4.23 -3.41
C GLY A 74 8.98 -3.24 -4.14
N SER A 75 7.71 -3.19 -3.74
CA SER A 75 6.69 -2.34 -4.39
C SER A 75 6.09 -1.27 -3.47
N GLY A 76 6.59 -1.09 -2.25
CA GLY A 76 5.92 -0.17 -1.30
C GLY A 76 6.68 0.20 -0.04
N CYS A 77 7.91 -0.29 0.15
CA CYS A 77 8.74 0.09 1.29
C CYS A 77 9.92 0.94 0.85
N THR A 78 10.53 1.64 1.81
CA THR A 78 11.82 2.30 1.64
C THR A 78 12.91 1.40 2.19
N GLY A 79 14.08 1.41 1.55
CA GLY A 79 15.31 0.95 2.16
C GLY A 79 16.44 1.93 1.91
N GLU A 80 17.53 1.73 2.63
CA GLU A 80 18.71 2.58 2.55
C GLU A 80 19.99 1.75 2.41
N ILE A 81 20.87 2.18 1.50
CA ILE A 81 22.17 1.55 1.28
C ILE A 81 23.16 2.09 2.31
N ILE A 82 23.72 1.19 3.11
CA ILE A 82 24.57 1.49 4.27
C ILE A 82 26.02 1.00 4.10
N SER A 83 26.40 0.55 2.90
CA SER A 83 27.78 0.10 2.64
C SER A 83 28.15 0.28 1.16
N PRO A 84 29.47 0.33 0.84
CA PRO A 84 29.93 0.37 -0.55
C PRO A 84 29.67 -0.92 -1.33
N LYS A 85 29.21 -2.00 -0.67
CA LYS A 85 28.89 -3.31 -1.27
C LYS A 85 27.40 -3.62 -1.22
N GLY A 86 26.56 -2.61 -1.35
CA GLY A 86 25.12 -2.77 -1.58
C GLY A 86 24.32 -3.35 -0.42
N LEU A 87 24.89 -3.39 0.79
CA LEU A 87 24.15 -3.73 2.02
C LEU A 87 23.04 -2.70 2.22
N LEU A 88 21.84 -3.19 2.44
CA LEU A 88 20.60 -2.43 2.52
C LEU A 88 19.95 -2.70 3.87
N LEU A 89 19.47 -1.66 4.53
CA LEU A 89 18.58 -1.73 5.68
C LEU A 89 17.15 -1.39 5.24
N THR A 90 16.16 -2.09 5.79
CA THR A 90 14.73 -1.77 5.69
C THR A 90 14.04 -2.33 6.93
N ASN A 91 12.73 -2.14 7.07
CA ASN A 91 12.01 -2.69 8.22
C ASN A 91 11.86 -4.22 8.13
N HIS A 92 11.72 -4.87 9.29
CA HIS A 92 11.42 -6.30 9.37
C HIS A 92 10.09 -6.62 8.69
N HIS A 93 9.07 -5.77 8.92
CA HIS A 93 7.76 -5.95 8.26
C HIS A 93 7.82 -5.73 6.73
N CYS A 94 8.81 -5.00 6.21
CA CYS A 94 9.02 -4.83 4.77
C CYS A 94 9.60 -6.09 4.11
N GLY A 95 10.54 -6.77 4.79
CA GLY A 95 11.08 -8.06 4.36
C GLY A 95 10.14 -9.25 4.61
N TYR A 96 9.07 -9.06 5.38
CA TYR A 96 8.24 -10.12 5.94
C TYR A 96 7.64 -11.09 4.92
N GLY A 97 7.08 -10.56 3.82
CA GLY A 97 6.51 -11.38 2.75
C GLY A 97 7.57 -12.18 1.98
N THR A 98 8.75 -11.60 1.77
CA THR A 98 9.89 -12.29 1.16
C THR A 98 10.38 -13.41 2.07
N VAL A 99 10.59 -13.13 3.36
CA VAL A 99 11.06 -14.13 4.33
C VAL A 99 10.02 -15.23 4.51
N GLN A 100 8.73 -14.92 4.49
CA GLN A 100 7.67 -15.94 4.43
C GLN A 100 7.84 -16.88 3.24
N GLY A 101 8.16 -16.34 2.07
CA GLY A 101 8.42 -17.12 0.87
C GLY A 101 9.66 -18.03 0.99
N LEU A 102 10.61 -17.70 1.86
CA LEU A 102 11.83 -18.47 2.10
C LEU A 102 11.70 -19.45 3.26
N SER A 103 10.79 -19.21 4.20
CA SER A 103 10.59 -20.05 5.37
C SER A 103 9.90 -21.38 5.05
N SER A 104 10.25 -22.39 5.84
CA SER A 104 9.56 -23.67 5.93
C SER A 104 9.49 -24.09 7.40
N ARG A 105 8.90 -25.25 7.68
CA ARG A 105 8.88 -25.80 9.04
C ARG A 105 10.30 -26.11 9.55
N GLU A 106 11.19 -26.53 8.66
CA GLU A 106 12.60 -26.82 8.96
C GLU A 106 13.43 -25.53 9.02
N ARG A 107 13.02 -24.48 8.30
CA ARG A 107 13.69 -23.19 8.22
C ARG A 107 12.76 -22.06 8.64
N ASP A 108 12.42 -22.08 9.93
CA ASP A 108 11.50 -21.10 10.51
C ASP A 108 12.23 -19.81 10.92
N TYR A 109 12.39 -18.91 9.96
CA TYR A 109 13.06 -17.63 10.17
C TYR A 109 12.25 -16.66 11.05
N PHE A 110 10.94 -16.86 11.20
CA PHE A 110 10.14 -16.03 12.11
C PHE A 110 10.37 -16.40 13.57
N ALA A 111 10.59 -17.68 13.86
CA ALA A 111 10.93 -18.14 15.21
C ALA A 111 12.40 -17.86 15.55
N ASN A 112 13.31 -18.19 14.64
CA ASN A 112 14.75 -18.26 14.93
C ASN A 112 15.55 -17.05 14.43
N GLY A 113 14.98 -16.23 13.55
CA GLY A 113 15.73 -15.25 12.79
C GLY A 113 16.66 -15.90 11.75
N PHE A 114 17.42 -15.06 11.06
CA PHE A 114 18.44 -15.45 10.09
C PHE A 114 19.51 -14.37 10.00
N PHE A 115 20.79 -14.76 10.04
CA PHE A 115 21.92 -13.86 9.80
C PHE A 115 23.01 -14.61 9.04
N ALA A 116 23.29 -14.18 7.81
CA ALA A 116 24.36 -14.73 6.99
C ALA A 116 25.72 -14.31 7.56
N MET A 117 26.60 -15.27 7.86
CA MET A 117 27.93 -14.98 8.41
C MET A 117 28.91 -14.51 7.33
N ASN A 118 28.61 -14.78 6.07
CA ASN A 118 29.37 -14.32 4.91
C ASN A 118 28.48 -14.23 3.66
N MET A 119 28.98 -13.60 2.60
CA MET A 119 28.22 -13.36 1.35
C MET A 119 27.77 -14.63 0.62
N SER A 120 28.40 -15.79 0.88
CA SER A 120 28.00 -17.05 0.24
C SER A 120 26.78 -17.69 0.92
N GLU A 121 26.47 -17.29 2.15
CA GLU A 121 25.31 -17.73 2.92
C GLU A 121 24.06 -16.87 2.68
N GLU A 122 24.20 -15.71 2.02
CA GLU A 122 23.08 -14.81 1.73
C GLU A 122 22.05 -15.49 0.81
N ILE A 123 20.78 -15.48 1.21
CA ILE A 123 19.73 -16.27 0.55
C ILE A 123 19.10 -15.48 -0.59
N PRO A 124 19.11 -15.96 -1.85
CA PRO A 124 18.42 -15.30 -2.95
C PRO A 124 16.92 -15.15 -2.67
N CYS A 125 16.35 -14.01 -3.04
CA CYS A 125 14.94 -13.66 -2.81
C CYS A 125 14.18 -13.56 -4.15
N PRO A 126 13.67 -14.67 -4.73
CA PRO A 126 12.96 -14.64 -6.00
C PRO A 126 11.76 -13.69 -5.99
N GLY A 127 11.69 -12.83 -7.00
CA GLY A 127 10.60 -11.86 -7.16
C GLY A 127 10.76 -10.56 -6.37
N LEU A 128 11.73 -10.48 -5.45
CA LEU A 128 12.08 -9.22 -4.78
C LEU A 128 12.92 -8.34 -5.73
N SER A 129 12.67 -7.04 -5.70
CA SER A 129 13.46 -6.04 -6.42
C SER A 129 13.80 -4.85 -5.52
N VAL A 130 14.87 -4.15 -5.88
CA VAL A 130 15.23 -2.86 -5.30
C VAL A 130 15.40 -1.85 -6.42
N THR A 131 14.66 -0.76 -6.35
CA THR A 131 14.62 0.27 -7.40
C THR A 131 15.28 1.55 -6.91
N TYR A 132 16.31 1.99 -7.63
CA TYR A 132 16.99 3.26 -7.39
C TYR A 132 16.29 4.36 -8.19
N ILE A 133 15.99 5.48 -7.54
CA ILE A 133 15.50 6.68 -8.22
C ILE A 133 16.69 7.53 -8.64
N ARG A 134 17.00 7.53 -9.94
CA ARG A 134 18.16 8.23 -10.49
C ARG A 134 17.87 9.71 -10.71
N LYS A 135 16.70 10.02 -11.27
CA LYS A 135 16.32 11.40 -11.59
C LYS A 135 14.81 11.58 -11.50
N MET A 136 14.41 12.77 -11.06
CA MET A 136 13.06 13.29 -11.22
C MET A 136 13.09 14.62 -11.97
N GLU A 137 12.15 14.83 -12.86
CA GLU A 137 12.05 16.04 -13.69
C GLU A 137 10.60 16.40 -13.95
N ASN A 138 10.28 17.70 -13.88
CA ASN A 138 8.94 18.21 -14.16
C ASN A 138 8.73 18.28 -15.68
N VAL A 139 7.76 17.52 -16.18
CA VAL A 139 7.42 17.44 -17.61
C VAL A 139 6.01 17.98 -17.90
N SER A 140 5.44 18.73 -16.95
CA SER A 140 4.06 19.25 -17.06
C SER A 140 3.85 20.06 -18.32
N GLY A 141 4.82 20.92 -18.70
CA GLY A 141 4.74 21.73 -19.92
C GLY A 141 4.63 20.89 -21.20
N ILE A 142 5.22 19.70 -21.25
CA ILE A 142 5.12 18.79 -22.40
C ILE A 142 3.79 18.04 -22.36
N ILE A 143 3.39 17.56 -21.18
CA ILE A 143 2.19 16.74 -21.03
C ILE A 143 0.91 17.57 -21.24
N LEU A 144 0.88 18.80 -20.74
CA LEU A 144 -0.30 19.67 -20.73
C LEU A 144 -0.32 20.71 -21.86
N ALA A 145 0.69 20.76 -22.74
CA ALA A 145 0.74 21.69 -23.88
C ALA A 145 -0.57 21.67 -24.68
N ASP A 146 -1.17 22.84 -24.95
CA ASP A 146 -2.39 22.97 -25.76
C ASP A 146 -3.60 22.14 -25.27
N ILE A 147 -3.65 21.80 -23.99
CA ILE A 147 -4.81 21.18 -23.35
C ILE A 147 -5.48 22.23 -22.47
N PRO A 148 -6.53 22.93 -22.95
CA PRO A 148 -7.31 23.83 -22.10
C PRO A 148 -8.07 23.05 -21.03
N ASP A 149 -8.28 23.68 -19.87
CA ASP A 149 -9.03 23.09 -18.74
C ASP A 149 -10.51 22.81 -19.08
N THR A 150 -11.04 23.47 -20.11
CA THR A 150 -12.41 23.27 -20.62
C THR A 150 -12.55 22.04 -21.52
N MET A 151 -11.46 21.33 -21.84
CA MET A 151 -11.52 20.14 -22.67
C MET A 151 -12.27 18.99 -21.98
N ALA A 152 -13.18 18.32 -22.71
CA ALA A 152 -13.90 17.15 -22.21
C ALA A 152 -12.96 16.05 -21.69
N SER A 153 -13.22 15.57 -20.47
CA SER A 153 -12.33 14.66 -19.73
C SER A 153 -11.89 13.42 -20.51
N PRO A 154 -12.76 12.68 -21.23
CA PRO A 154 -12.31 11.49 -21.97
C PRO A 154 -11.28 11.80 -23.05
N ARG A 155 -11.45 12.94 -23.74
CA ARG A 155 -10.50 13.37 -24.78
C ARG A 155 -9.20 13.87 -24.16
N ARG A 156 -9.30 14.65 -23.07
CA ARG A 156 -8.17 15.13 -22.28
C ARG A 156 -7.31 13.96 -21.78
N ASP A 157 -7.93 12.96 -21.16
CA ASP A 157 -7.26 11.79 -20.60
C ASP A 157 -6.58 10.94 -21.67
N SER A 158 -7.24 10.79 -22.83
CA SER A 158 -6.67 10.09 -23.99
C SER A 158 -5.41 10.79 -24.52
N LEU A 159 -5.44 12.12 -24.67
CA LEU A 159 -4.29 12.91 -25.12
C LEU A 159 -3.12 12.82 -24.12
N ILE A 160 -3.40 13.03 -22.83
CA ILE A 160 -2.41 12.94 -21.75
C ILE A 160 -1.78 11.54 -21.74
N SER A 161 -2.60 10.50 -21.78
CA SER A 161 -2.13 9.11 -21.79
C SER A 161 -1.26 8.80 -23.01
N GLY A 162 -1.61 9.34 -24.18
CA GLY A 162 -0.79 9.22 -25.40
C GLY A 162 0.58 9.89 -25.25
N ARG A 163 0.60 11.12 -24.72
CA ARG A 163 1.84 11.89 -24.48
C ARG A 163 2.73 11.22 -23.45
N ILE A 164 2.16 10.74 -22.35
CA ILE A 164 2.88 9.98 -21.32
C ILE A 164 3.58 8.78 -21.95
N ARG A 165 2.84 7.93 -22.69
CA ARG A 165 3.43 6.72 -23.31
C ARG A 165 4.59 7.05 -24.25
N ASN A 166 4.43 8.07 -25.09
CA ASN A 166 5.44 8.48 -26.05
C ASN A 166 6.69 9.07 -25.36
N LEU A 167 6.48 9.93 -24.36
CA LEU A 167 7.58 10.57 -23.64
C LEU A 167 8.36 9.57 -22.79
N GLU A 168 7.69 8.65 -22.10
CA GLU A 168 8.37 7.55 -21.39
C GLU A 168 9.19 6.67 -22.34
N LYS A 169 8.68 6.37 -23.54
CA LYS A 169 9.45 5.63 -24.56
C LYS A 169 10.71 6.41 -24.97
N GLY A 170 10.59 7.73 -25.12
CA GLY A 170 11.73 8.63 -25.39
C GLY A 170 12.80 8.53 -24.30
N TYR A 171 12.42 8.70 -23.02
CA TYR A 171 13.36 8.58 -21.91
C TYR A 171 14.01 7.20 -21.82
N ARG A 172 13.26 6.11 -22.01
CA ARG A 172 13.81 4.75 -22.01
C ARG A 172 14.86 4.57 -23.10
N TYR A 173 14.60 5.11 -24.29
CA TYR A 173 15.54 5.05 -25.42
C TYR A 173 16.81 5.87 -25.16
N THR A 174 16.68 7.11 -24.67
CA THR A 174 17.83 8.02 -24.50
C THR A 174 18.69 7.68 -23.29
N THR A 175 18.10 7.15 -22.22
CA THR A 175 18.82 6.89 -20.96
C THR A 175 19.22 5.43 -20.77
N GLY A 176 18.56 4.50 -21.48
CA GLY A 176 18.69 3.06 -21.24
C GLY A 176 18.17 2.61 -19.87
N MET A 177 17.40 3.45 -19.18
CA MET A 177 16.80 3.20 -17.87
C MET A 177 15.28 3.12 -17.96
N ASP A 178 14.63 2.62 -16.90
CA ASP A 178 13.18 2.68 -16.79
C ASP A 178 12.73 4.13 -16.57
N ALA A 179 11.57 4.49 -17.10
CA ALA A 179 10.94 5.79 -16.90
C ALA A 179 9.45 5.60 -16.61
N ALA A 180 8.93 6.34 -15.64
CA ALA A 180 7.50 6.40 -15.35
C ALA A 180 7.08 7.85 -15.14
N ILE A 181 6.06 8.32 -15.85
CA ILE A 181 5.48 9.64 -15.64
C ILE A 181 4.27 9.50 -14.72
N LYS A 182 4.28 10.26 -13.62
CA LYS A 182 3.23 10.23 -12.62
C LYS A 182 2.55 11.59 -12.49
N PRO A 183 1.22 11.61 -12.33
CA PRO A 183 0.51 12.83 -11.98
C PRO A 183 0.81 13.19 -10.51
N TYR A 184 0.99 14.48 -10.26
CA TYR A 184 1.07 15.10 -8.94
C TYR A 184 -0.01 16.18 -8.85
N PHE A 185 -0.43 16.51 -7.62
CA PHE A 185 -1.47 17.50 -7.36
C PHE A 185 -2.75 17.24 -8.17
N ASN A 186 -3.28 16.01 -8.13
CA ASN A 186 -4.47 15.59 -8.89
C ASN A 186 -4.37 15.82 -10.41
N GLY A 187 -3.17 15.75 -10.98
CA GLY A 187 -2.95 15.92 -12.43
C GLY A 187 -2.71 17.37 -12.87
N ASN A 188 -2.51 18.30 -11.92
CA ASN A 188 -2.01 19.65 -12.22
C ASN A 188 -0.52 19.67 -12.56
N GLN A 189 0.22 18.64 -12.16
CA GLN A 189 1.61 18.46 -12.56
C GLN A 189 1.90 17.03 -12.99
N TYR A 190 2.90 16.87 -13.83
CA TYR A 190 3.42 15.57 -14.27
C TYR A 190 4.93 15.55 -14.12
N TRP A 191 5.43 14.52 -13.45
CA TRP A 191 6.85 14.34 -13.23
C TRP A 191 7.29 12.99 -13.78
N VAL A 192 8.39 12.99 -14.54
CA VAL A 192 9.06 11.74 -14.91
C VAL A 192 9.97 11.30 -13.78
N ILE A 193 9.94 10.01 -13.50
CA ILE A 193 10.80 9.33 -12.52
C ILE A 193 11.64 8.32 -13.32
N ILE A 194 12.95 8.54 -13.37
CA ILE A 194 13.91 7.68 -14.07
C ILE A 194 14.56 6.74 -13.04
N THR A 195 14.55 5.44 -13.33
CA THR A 195 14.89 4.42 -12.34
C THR A 195 15.75 3.29 -12.89
N GLU A 196 16.58 2.70 -12.02
CA GLU A 196 17.25 1.42 -12.27
C GLU A 196 16.75 0.37 -11.26
N THR A 197 16.21 -0.75 -11.75
CA THR A 197 15.62 -1.80 -10.92
C THR A 197 16.48 -3.05 -10.88
N PHE A 198 17.08 -3.35 -9.73
CA PHE A 198 17.85 -4.57 -9.47
C PHE A 198 16.94 -5.73 -9.05
N ARG A 199 17.22 -6.93 -9.56
CA ARG A 199 16.37 -8.12 -9.39
C ARG A 199 17.08 -9.33 -8.77
N ASP A 200 18.36 -9.21 -8.43
CA ASP A 200 19.08 -10.16 -7.58
C ASP A 200 19.27 -9.50 -6.21
N ILE A 201 18.31 -9.74 -5.32
CA ILE A 201 18.32 -9.24 -3.95
C ILE A 201 18.43 -10.46 -3.04
N ARG A 202 19.32 -10.39 -2.04
CA ARG A 202 19.57 -11.52 -1.14
C ARG A 202 19.34 -11.11 0.31
N LEU A 203 18.75 -12.00 1.08
CA LEU A 203 18.54 -11.83 2.51
C LEU A 203 19.89 -11.97 3.23
N VAL A 204 20.19 -10.99 4.09
CA VAL A 204 21.42 -10.95 4.89
C VAL A 204 21.11 -11.11 6.38
N GLY A 205 20.07 -10.44 6.86
CA GLY A 205 19.72 -10.40 8.28
C GLY A 205 18.22 -10.24 8.48
N PHE A 206 17.66 -10.99 9.42
CA PHE A 206 16.26 -10.94 9.81
C PHE A 206 16.16 -11.36 11.28
N PRO A 207 15.91 -10.43 12.22
CA PRO A 207 15.70 -10.81 13.61
C PRO A 207 14.44 -11.67 13.75
N PRO A 208 14.33 -12.54 14.78
CA PRO A 208 13.11 -13.29 15.04
C PRO A 208 11.94 -12.35 15.37
N ASN A 209 10.70 -12.81 15.19
CA ASN A 209 9.50 -12.02 15.46
C ASN A 209 9.43 -11.47 16.89
N GLY A 210 10.01 -12.19 17.86
CA GLY A 210 10.13 -11.72 19.24
C GLY A 210 10.90 -10.41 19.39
N ILE A 211 11.66 -10.00 18.38
CA ILE A 211 12.38 -8.71 18.30
C ILE A 211 11.77 -7.86 17.19
N GLY A 212 11.73 -8.40 15.96
CA GLY A 212 11.31 -7.68 14.74
C GLY A 212 9.84 -7.25 14.73
N GLN A 213 9.01 -7.86 15.56
CA GLN A 213 7.60 -7.53 15.72
C GLN A 213 7.17 -7.61 17.20
N PHE A 214 8.08 -7.30 18.13
CA PHE A 214 7.78 -7.25 19.56
C PHE A 214 6.54 -6.39 19.85
N GLY A 215 5.65 -6.87 20.70
CA GLY A 215 4.35 -6.25 21.02
C GLY A 215 3.23 -6.52 20.00
N GLY A 216 3.56 -7.04 18.81
CA GLY A 216 2.59 -7.46 17.79
C GLY A 216 1.55 -6.37 17.46
N ASP A 217 0.29 -6.78 17.37
CA ASP A 217 -0.83 -5.88 17.03
C ASP A 217 -1.19 -4.90 18.17
N THR A 218 -0.85 -5.25 19.42
CA THR A 218 -1.11 -4.40 20.59
C THR A 218 -0.33 -3.10 20.49
N ASP A 219 0.96 -3.22 20.20
CA ASP A 219 1.89 -2.08 20.14
C ASP A 219 1.89 -1.42 18.76
N ASN A 220 1.30 -2.05 17.72
CA ASN A 220 1.24 -1.45 16.39
C ASN A 220 0.48 -0.11 16.41
N TRP A 221 1.01 0.90 15.72
CA TRP A 221 0.58 2.31 15.76
C TRP A 221 0.63 2.99 17.14
N MET A 222 1.37 2.45 18.10
CA MET A 222 1.53 3.02 19.45
C MET A 222 2.95 3.57 19.70
N TRP A 223 3.01 4.59 20.56
CA TRP A 223 4.17 5.08 21.29
C TRP A 223 3.84 5.11 22.79
N PRO A 224 4.72 4.70 23.74
CA PRO A 224 6.09 4.18 23.56
C PRO A 224 6.18 2.90 22.73
N ARG A 225 7.35 2.65 22.12
CA ARG A 225 7.59 1.47 21.28
C ARG A 225 8.96 0.84 21.57
N HIS A 226 9.00 -0.50 21.58
CA HIS A 226 10.20 -1.28 21.90
C HIS A 226 10.51 -2.37 20.84
N THR A 227 10.10 -2.15 19.59
CA THR A 227 10.26 -3.13 18.50
C THR A 227 11.58 -2.91 17.75
N GLY A 228 12.37 -3.96 17.58
CA GLY A 228 13.57 -3.95 16.72
C GLY A 228 13.20 -4.20 15.25
N ASP A 229 12.38 -3.32 14.66
CA ASP A 229 11.79 -3.48 13.33
C ASP A 229 12.79 -3.22 12.19
N PHE A 230 13.73 -4.14 11.98
CA PHE A 230 14.71 -4.07 10.90
C PHE A 230 14.93 -5.41 10.21
N SER A 231 15.32 -5.36 8.95
CA SER A 231 15.88 -6.49 8.20
C SER A 231 16.94 -5.97 7.24
N MET A 232 17.86 -6.86 6.87
CA MET A 232 19.01 -6.53 6.04
C MET A 232 18.99 -7.38 4.77
N PHE A 233 19.22 -6.72 3.65
CA PHE A 233 19.36 -7.35 2.35
C PHE A 233 20.62 -6.84 1.66
N ARG A 234 21.02 -7.49 0.57
CA ARG A 234 22.08 -7.00 -0.30
C ARG A 234 21.61 -6.97 -1.74
N VAL A 235 21.90 -5.86 -2.41
CA VAL A 235 21.72 -5.74 -3.85
C VAL A 235 22.91 -6.39 -4.56
N TYR A 236 22.64 -7.32 -5.47
CA TYR A 236 23.61 -7.91 -6.38
C TYR A 236 23.43 -7.37 -7.80
N ALA A 237 24.53 -7.30 -8.53
CA ALA A 237 24.62 -6.78 -9.87
C ALA A 237 25.33 -7.76 -10.81
N GLY A 238 24.98 -7.69 -12.08
CA GLY A 238 25.65 -8.42 -13.14
C GLY A 238 26.92 -7.71 -13.61
N LYS A 239 27.30 -7.98 -14.85
CA LYS A 239 28.45 -7.33 -15.51
C LYS A 239 28.30 -5.81 -15.48
N ASN A 240 29.42 -5.11 -15.34
CA ASN A 240 29.48 -3.64 -15.31
C ASN A 240 28.61 -3.00 -14.22
N ASN A 241 28.37 -3.71 -13.10
CA ASN A 241 27.58 -3.23 -11.97
C ASN A 241 26.11 -2.87 -12.35
N LYS A 242 25.58 -3.50 -13.41
CA LYS A 242 24.24 -3.26 -13.92
C LYS A 242 23.19 -4.22 -13.35
N PRO A 243 21.90 -3.83 -13.36
CA PRO A 243 20.82 -4.72 -12.98
C PRO A 243 20.85 -6.03 -13.77
N ALA A 244 20.63 -7.13 -13.07
CA ALA A 244 20.55 -8.46 -13.66
C ALA A 244 19.52 -9.31 -12.91
N ALA A 245 19.03 -10.35 -13.57
CA ALA A 245 18.36 -11.45 -12.89
C ALA A 245 19.37 -12.20 -12.00
N TYR A 246 18.87 -13.00 -11.07
CA TYR A 246 19.72 -13.85 -10.23
C TYR A 246 20.66 -14.73 -11.06
N SER A 247 21.93 -14.75 -10.66
CA SER A 247 22.98 -15.61 -11.18
C SER A 247 24.01 -15.84 -10.07
N LYS A 248 24.65 -17.02 -10.06
CA LYS A 248 25.69 -17.34 -9.07
C LYS A 248 26.94 -16.48 -9.27
N GLU A 249 27.13 -15.97 -10.48
CA GLU A 249 28.25 -15.15 -10.93
C GLU A 249 28.06 -13.66 -10.63
N ASN A 250 26.83 -13.24 -10.28
CA ASN A 250 26.55 -11.87 -9.86
C ASN A 250 27.38 -11.51 -8.62
N LYS A 251 27.80 -10.25 -8.54
CA LYS A 251 28.61 -9.73 -7.44
C LYS A 251 27.81 -8.68 -6.65
N PRO A 252 28.17 -8.41 -5.38
CA PRO A 252 27.61 -7.29 -4.64
C PRO A 252 27.64 -5.98 -5.45
N TYR A 253 26.50 -5.29 -5.52
CA TYR A 253 26.41 -3.98 -6.15
C TYR A 253 27.39 -3.02 -5.45
N THR A 254 28.25 -2.39 -6.24
CA THR A 254 29.27 -1.47 -5.74
C THR A 254 28.80 -0.02 -5.91
N THR A 255 28.88 0.78 -4.85
CA THR A 255 28.48 2.19 -4.89
C THR A 255 29.42 3.05 -4.07
N LYS A 256 29.58 4.32 -4.48
CA LYS A 256 30.24 5.35 -3.67
C LYS A 256 29.24 6.13 -2.80
N ASN A 257 27.94 6.01 -3.08
CA ASN A 257 26.87 6.66 -2.35
C ASN A 257 26.23 5.65 -1.40
N PHE A 258 26.49 5.79 -0.10
CA PHE A 258 25.85 5.04 0.96
C PHE A 258 25.76 5.91 2.22
N LEU A 259 24.80 5.62 3.09
CA LEU A 259 24.65 6.30 4.37
C LEU A 259 25.66 5.75 5.37
N THR A 260 26.33 6.64 6.10
CA THR A 260 27.13 6.27 7.26
C THR A 260 26.24 6.14 8.48
N ILE A 261 26.54 5.16 9.35
CA ILE A 261 25.79 4.93 10.59
C ILE A 261 26.46 5.72 11.71
N ASN A 262 25.71 6.61 12.36
CA ASN A 262 26.13 7.26 13.59
C ASN A 262 25.55 6.51 14.79
N ALA A 263 26.42 5.85 15.57
CA ALA A 263 26.04 5.10 16.77
C ALA A 263 26.18 5.90 18.07
N SER A 264 26.42 7.21 18.00
CA SER A 264 26.65 8.08 19.17
C SER A 264 25.36 8.46 19.92
N GLY A 265 24.20 7.99 19.44
CA GLY A 265 22.88 8.31 19.99
C GLY A 265 22.24 9.56 19.36
N TYR A 266 21.11 9.97 19.93
CA TYR A 266 20.29 11.12 19.54
C TYR A 266 19.69 11.75 20.80
N LYS A 267 19.24 13.00 20.69
CA LYS A 267 18.54 13.72 21.76
C LYS A 267 17.34 14.51 21.23
N GLU A 268 16.46 14.90 22.14
CA GLU A 268 15.35 15.78 21.82
C GLU A 268 15.85 17.09 21.19
N GLY A 269 15.17 17.50 20.11
CA GLY A 269 15.53 18.70 19.34
C GLY A 269 16.60 18.51 18.25
N ASP A 270 17.18 17.31 18.11
CA ASP A 270 18.07 17.04 16.98
C ASP A 270 17.31 17.14 15.65
N PHE A 271 17.95 17.72 14.63
CA PHE A 271 17.39 17.75 13.29
C PHE A 271 17.24 16.32 12.74
N THR A 272 16.03 15.97 12.32
CA THR A 272 15.73 14.68 11.70
C THR A 272 15.15 14.87 10.31
N MET A 273 15.70 14.17 9.32
CA MET A 273 15.16 14.11 7.96
C MET A 273 14.83 12.66 7.61
N VAL A 274 13.60 12.43 7.15
CA VAL A 274 13.17 11.14 6.61
C VAL A 274 13.00 11.28 5.11
N TYR A 275 13.74 10.46 4.36
CA TYR A 275 13.64 10.37 2.90
C TYR A 275 13.10 8.98 2.57
N GLY A 276 11.93 8.92 1.93
CA GLY A 276 11.38 7.66 1.45
C GLY A 276 10.31 7.82 0.39
N PHE A 277 9.52 6.76 0.23
CA PHE A 277 8.48 6.62 -0.79
C PHE A 277 7.09 6.54 -0.14
N PRO A 278 6.53 7.67 0.35
CA PRO A 278 5.20 7.66 0.91
C PRO A 278 4.18 7.20 -0.14
N GLY A 279 3.29 6.29 0.26
CA GLY A 279 2.36 5.63 -0.66
C GLY A 279 1.20 6.52 -1.10
N THR A 280 0.38 6.99 -0.16
CA THR A 280 -0.81 7.79 -0.48
C THR A 280 -1.15 8.72 0.68
N THR A 281 -1.43 9.98 0.34
CA THR A 281 -2.05 10.95 1.23
C THR A 281 -3.28 11.55 0.56
N GLN A 282 -4.17 12.13 1.36
CA GLN A 282 -5.45 12.68 0.90
C GLN A 282 -5.67 14.09 1.47
N GLU A 283 -4.60 14.89 1.59
CA GLU A 283 -4.63 16.19 2.28
C GLU A 283 -5.70 17.15 1.74
N TYR A 284 -6.02 17.05 0.45
CA TYR A 284 -6.93 17.96 -0.26
C TYR A 284 -8.36 17.42 -0.45
N ILE A 285 -8.76 16.32 0.20
CA ILE A 285 -10.17 15.87 0.14
C ILE A 285 -11.11 16.86 0.83
N SER A 286 -12.35 17.00 0.37
CA SER A 286 -13.33 17.85 1.06
C SER A 286 -13.75 17.29 2.42
N SER A 287 -14.36 18.12 3.27
CA SER A 287 -14.99 17.71 4.53
C SER A 287 -16.08 16.65 4.30
N TYR A 288 -16.78 16.70 3.17
CA TYR A 288 -17.76 15.70 2.77
C TYR A 288 -17.12 14.34 2.51
N GLN A 289 -16.02 14.29 1.73
CA GLN A 289 -15.26 13.07 1.48
C GLN A 289 -14.58 12.55 2.75
N LEU A 290 -14.09 13.45 3.61
CA LEU A 290 -13.54 13.09 4.92
C LEU A 290 -14.62 12.43 5.79
N ASN A 291 -15.85 12.95 5.77
CA ASN A 291 -16.98 12.33 6.47
C ASN A 291 -17.32 10.95 5.90
N GLN A 292 -17.18 10.71 4.58
CA GLN A 292 -17.34 9.37 4.01
C GLN A 292 -16.28 8.40 4.55
N ILE A 293 -15.03 8.84 4.69
CA ILE A 293 -13.97 8.02 5.30
C ILE A 293 -14.34 7.68 6.75
N TYR A 294 -14.66 8.70 7.52
CA TYR A 294 -14.97 8.62 8.95
C TYR A 294 -16.22 7.79 9.27
N SER A 295 -17.30 7.98 8.52
CA SER A 295 -18.63 7.45 8.84
C SER A 295 -19.01 6.22 8.01
N ILE A 296 -18.31 5.94 6.91
CA ILE A 296 -18.64 4.83 6.00
C ILE A 296 -17.45 3.87 5.86
N THR A 297 -16.37 4.27 5.19
CA THR A 297 -15.39 3.29 4.73
C THR A 297 -14.59 2.67 5.85
N ASP A 298 -14.07 3.49 6.77
CA ASP A 298 -13.21 3.00 7.84
C ASP A 298 -13.96 2.17 8.88
N PRO A 299 -15.16 2.56 9.35
CA PRO A 299 -15.97 1.70 10.21
C PRO A 299 -16.24 0.32 9.62
N ILE A 300 -16.62 0.25 8.34
CA ILE A 300 -16.88 -1.03 7.64
C ILE A 300 -15.61 -1.87 7.58
N ARG A 301 -14.50 -1.26 7.17
CA ARG A 301 -13.19 -1.93 7.11
C ARG A 301 -12.75 -2.47 8.47
N ILE A 302 -12.93 -1.70 9.54
CA ILE A 302 -12.60 -2.11 10.90
C ILE A 302 -13.45 -3.32 11.31
N ASP A 303 -14.77 -3.24 11.14
CA ASP A 303 -15.70 -4.33 11.50
C ASP A 303 -15.36 -5.63 10.76
N VAL A 304 -15.33 -5.58 9.43
CA VAL A 304 -15.10 -6.76 8.59
C VAL A 304 -13.71 -7.36 8.85
N ARG A 305 -12.66 -6.54 8.98
CA ARG A 305 -11.31 -7.06 9.28
C ARG A 305 -11.20 -7.62 10.68
N THR A 306 -11.96 -7.13 11.66
CA THR A 306 -12.02 -7.73 12.99
C THR A 306 -12.47 -9.19 12.88
N GLN A 307 -13.55 -9.44 12.14
CA GLN A 307 -14.08 -10.80 11.93
C GLN A 307 -13.11 -11.69 11.16
N LYS A 308 -12.47 -11.15 10.12
CA LYS A 308 -11.45 -11.86 9.32
C LYS A 308 -10.24 -12.25 10.16
N LEU A 309 -9.69 -11.30 10.90
CA LEU A 309 -8.51 -11.51 11.74
C LEU A 309 -8.79 -12.51 12.86
N ALA A 310 -9.96 -12.45 13.48
CA ALA A 310 -10.38 -13.43 14.49
C ALA A 310 -10.37 -14.86 13.92
N SER A 311 -10.99 -15.06 12.74
CA SER A 311 -11.02 -16.36 12.07
C SER A 311 -9.63 -16.88 11.72
N TRP A 312 -8.78 -16.03 11.11
CA TRP A 312 -7.42 -16.42 10.74
C TRP A 312 -6.56 -16.72 11.96
N THR A 313 -6.59 -15.86 12.97
CA THR A 313 -5.75 -15.97 14.17
C THR A 313 -6.03 -17.27 14.92
N LYS A 314 -7.30 -17.66 15.05
CA LYS A 314 -7.68 -18.94 15.66
C LYS A 314 -6.97 -20.13 15.02
N ASN A 315 -6.96 -20.22 13.69
CA ASN A 315 -6.33 -21.34 12.99
C ASN A 315 -4.81 -21.23 12.95
N MET A 316 -4.27 -20.01 12.81
CA MET A 316 -2.83 -19.77 12.87
C MET A 316 -2.22 -20.17 14.22
N SER A 317 -2.91 -19.87 15.32
CA SER A 317 -2.46 -20.25 16.67
C SER A 317 -2.50 -21.75 16.91
N ALA A 318 -3.38 -22.48 16.24
CA ALA A 318 -3.51 -23.93 16.39
C ALA A 318 -2.51 -24.73 15.54
N ASN A 319 -1.97 -24.15 14.46
CA ASN A 319 -1.10 -24.88 13.53
C ASN A 319 0.01 -23.99 12.96
N ARG A 320 1.28 -24.40 13.18
CA ARG A 320 2.46 -23.65 12.72
C ARG A 320 2.56 -23.53 11.20
N ASP A 321 2.13 -24.56 10.45
CA ASP A 321 2.14 -24.51 8.98
C ASP A 321 1.11 -23.49 8.47
N VAL A 322 -0.06 -23.39 9.14
CA VAL A 322 -1.06 -22.35 8.84
C VAL A 322 -0.52 -20.97 9.21
N PHE A 323 0.16 -20.83 10.35
CA PHE A 323 0.86 -19.59 10.70
C PHE A 323 1.82 -19.19 9.59
N LEU A 324 2.73 -20.06 9.14
CA LEU A 324 3.71 -19.74 8.10
C LEU A 324 3.02 -19.37 6.77
N LYS A 325 1.91 -20.01 6.41
CA LYS A 325 1.12 -19.66 5.21
C LYS A 325 0.42 -18.30 5.29
N TYR A 326 -0.10 -17.92 6.47
CA TYR A 326 -0.95 -16.74 6.62
C TYR A 326 -0.27 -15.53 7.24
N THR A 327 0.92 -15.68 7.84
CA THR A 327 1.53 -14.64 8.66
C THR A 327 1.66 -13.30 7.93
N SER A 328 2.10 -13.29 6.66
CA SER A 328 2.20 -12.06 5.87
C SER A 328 0.82 -11.46 5.54
N LYS A 329 -0.14 -12.30 5.11
CA LYS A 329 -1.52 -11.87 4.82
C LYS A 329 -2.17 -11.25 6.06
N ARG A 330 -2.05 -11.92 7.21
CA ARG A 330 -2.60 -11.48 8.49
C ARG A 330 -1.96 -10.18 8.96
N ALA A 331 -0.63 -10.06 8.88
CA ALA A 331 0.07 -8.82 9.25
C ALA A 331 -0.38 -7.62 8.39
N SER A 332 -0.53 -7.81 7.08
CA SER A 332 -1.03 -6.77 6.16
C SER A 332 -2.46 -6.33 6.51
N VAL A 333 -3.36 -7.29 6.75
CA VAL A 333 -4.76 -7.01 7.13
C VAL A 333 -4.82 -6.30 8.49
N ALA A 334 -4.07 -6.80 9.49
CA ALA A 334 -3.99 -6.24 10.85
C ALA A 334 -3.42 -4.82 10.86
N ASN A 335 -2.43 -4.53 10.01
CA ASN A 335 -1.85 -3.19 9.92
C ASN A 335 -2.88 -2.15 9.49
N GLY A 336 -3.62 -2.41 8.40
CA GLY A 336 -4.70 -1.52 7.96
C GLY A 336 -5.85 -1.44 8.97
N TRP A 337 -6.25 -2.57 9.55
CA TRP A 337 -7.29 -2.63 10.60
C TRP A 337 -6.97 -1.74 11.80
N LYS A 338 -5.72 -1.76 12.28
CA LYS A 338 -5.27 -0.91 13.39
C LYS A 338 -5.08 0.55 12.96
N LYS A 339 -4.56 0.79 11.75
CA LYS A 339 -4.43 2.14 11.16
C LYS A 339 -5.79 2.85 11.18
N TRP A 340 -6.84 2.22 10.67
CA TRP A 340 -8.16 2.83 10.56
C TRP A 340 -8.83 3.10 11.91
N GLN A 341 -8.59 2.25 12.92
CA GLN A 341 -9.00 2.56 14.30
C GLN A 341 -8.33 3.85 14.81
N GLY A 342 -7.03 3.98 14.54
CA GLY A 342 -6.26 5.18 14.86
C GLY A 342 -6.74 6.40 14.08
N GLU A 343 -7.03 6.26 12.79
CA GLU A 343 -7.54 7.29 11.88
C GLU A 343 -8.89 7.82 12.39
N VAL A 344 -9.89 6.95 12.58
CA VAL A 344 -11.21 7.34 13.12
C VAL A 344 -11.09 8.00 14.49
N ARG A 345 -10.25 7.45 15.39
CA ARG A 345 -10.03 8.05 16.71
C ARG A 345 -9.38 9.43 16.60
N GLY A 346 -8.35 9.56 15.77
CA GLY A 346 -7.58 10.78 15.52
C GLY A 346 -8.42 11.89 14.91
N LEU A 347 -9.24 11.55 13.91
CA LEU A 347 -10.19 12.47 13.28
C LEU A 347 -11.16 13.07 14.30
N ARG A 348 -11.69 12.22 15.20
CA ARG A 348 -12.62 12.63 16.25
C ARG A 348 -11.98 13.52 17.32
N ILE A 349 -10.86 13.09 17.91
CA ILE A 349 -10.27 13.82 19.06
C ILE A 349 -9.66 15.17 18.66
N ASN A 350 -9.28 15.34 17.40
CA ASN A 350 -8.65 16.56 16.89
C ASN A 350 -9.62 17.48 16.13
N ASP A 351 -10.91 17.14 16.08
CA ASP A 351 -11.94 17.83 15.28
C ASP A 351 -11.47 18.15 13.85
N VAL A 352 -10.95 17.12 13.16
CA VAL A 352 -10.37 17.31 11.81
C VAL A 352 -11.45 17.73 10.82
N THR A 353 -12.68 17.22 10.97
CA THR A 353 -13.83 17.64 10.16
C THR A 353 -14.15 19.11 10.34
N GLY A 354 -14.26 19.61 11.58
CA GLY A 354 -14.51 21.03 11.85
C GLY A 354 -13.38 21.93 11.32
N LYS A 355 -12.12 21.54 11.50
CA LYS A 355 -10.97 22.23 10.91
C LYS A 355 -11.03 22.29 9.38
N LYS A 356 -11.45 21.20 8.73
CA LYS A 356 -11.57 21.16 7.27
C LYS A 356 -12.70 22.04 6.78
N GLN A 357 -13.83 22.08 7.48
CA GLN A 357 -14.94 22.98 7.18
C GLN A 357 -14.54 24.46 7.36
N ALA A 358 -13.78 24.79 8.40
CA ALA A 358 -13.26 26.15 8.59
C ALA A 358 -12.35 26.57 7.41
N PHE A 359 -11.41 25.70 7.02
CA PHE A 359 -10.56 25.92 5.84
C PHE A 359 -11.37 26.09 4.55
N GLU A 360 -12.42 25.30 4.37
CA GLU A 360 -13.31 25.38 3.20
C GLU A 360 -14.11 26.69 3.15
N ASN A 361 -14.53 27.22 4.31
CA ASN A 361 -15.19 28.52 4.39
C ASN A 361 -14.24 29.66 4.02
N GLU A 362 -12.98 29.59 4.46
CA GLU A 362 -11.92 30.53 4.05
C GLU A 362 -11.66 30.44 2.55
N PHE A 363 -11.54 29.21 2.01
CA PHE A 363 -11.38 28.96 0.58
C PHE A 363 -12.55 29.55 -0.23
N GLN A 364 -13.79 29.32 0.19
CA GLN A 364 -14.96 29.84 -0.54
C GLN A 364 -15.01 31.36 -0.52
N SER A 365 -14.62 31.99 0.60
CA SER A 365 -14.53 33.43 0.73
C SER A 365 -13.46 34.01 -0.20
N TRP A 366 -12.31 33.36 -0.29
CA TRP A 366 -11.25 33.71 -1.24
C TRP A 366 -11.70 33.52 -2.70
N ALA A 367 -12.30 32.37 -3.02
CA ALA A 367 -12.79 32.05 -4.36
C ALA A 367 -13.81 33.09 -4.87
N ALA A 368 -14.77 33.48 -4.03
CA ALA A 368 -15.77 34.49 -4.37
C ALA A 368 -15.18 35.89 -4.62
N SER A 369 -13.97 36.16 -4.12
CA SER A 369 -13.25 37.42 -4.37
C SER A 369 -12.39 37.40 -5.64
N ASP A 370 -12.06 36.21 -6.15
CA ASP A 370 -11.20 36.04 -7.33
C ASP A 370 -12.04 35.83 -8.59
N THR A 371 -12.26 36.91 -9.34
CA THR A 371 -13.03 36.87 -10.59
C THR A 371 -12.36 36.09 -11.73
N SER A 372 -11.13 35.60 -11.55
CA SER A 372 -10.42 34.79 -12.57
C SER A 372 -10.73 33.29 -12.47
N LEU A 373 -11.38 32.83 -11.39
CA LEU A 373 -11.61 31.41 -11.09
C LEU A 373 -13.10 31.06 -10.97
N HIS A 374 -13.92 31.40 -11.96
CA HIS A 374 -15.38 31.17 -11.94
C HIS A 374 -15.82 29.72 -11.62
N TYR A 375 -14.97 28.71 -11.84
CA TYR A 375 -15.29 27.32 -11.48
C TYR A 375 -15.25 27.05 -9.97
N ALA A 376 -14.62 27.93 -9.18
CA ALA A 376 -14.45 27.77 -7.75
C ALA A 376 -15.72 28.18 -6.97
N ASP A 377 -16.58 29.02 -7.57
CA ASP A 377 -17.79 29.56 -6.94
C ASP A 377 -18.75 28.46 -6.46
N ASP A 378 -18.93 27.39 -7.24
CA ASP A 378 -19.83 26.28 -6.92
C ASP A 378 -19.10 24.97 -6.57
N LEU A 379 -17.76 24.99 -6.47
CA LEU A 379 -16.94 23.79 -6.32
C LEU A 379 -17.32 22.98 -5.07
N LEU A 380 -17.43 23.63 -3.91
CA LEU A 380 -17.75 22.94 -2.66
C LEU A 380 -19.17 22.35 -2.67
N ALA A 381 -20.14 23.05 -3.25
CA ALA A 381 -21.51 22.56 -3.40
C ALA A 381 -21.56 21.33 -4.32
N ARG A 382 -20.81 21.35 -5.43
CA ARG A 382 -20.70 20.20 -6.33
C ARG A 382 -20.01 19.01 -5.66
N LEU A 383 -18.95 19.24 -4.89
CA LEU A 383 -18.28 18.19 -4.12
C LEU A 383 -19.22 17.56 -3.09
N GLN A 384 -20.03 18.36 -2.40
CA GLN A 384 -21.05 17.87 -1.47
C GLN A 384 -22.05 16.95 -2.16
N VAL A 385 -22.69 17.43 -3.24
CA VAL A 385 -23.70 16.66 -3.97
C VAL A 385 -23.12 15.34 -4.49
N ASN A 386 -21.92 15.39 -5.08
CA ASN A 386 -21.25 14.20 -5.60
C ASN A 386 -20.88 13.20 -4.49
N ALA A 387 -20.40 13.68 -3.33
CA ALA A 387 -20.08 12.82 -2.20
C ALA A 387 -21.36 12.13 -1.69
N LEU A 388 -22.42 12.90 -1.37
CA LEU A 388 -23.67 12.34 -0.86
C LEU A 388 -24.34 11.36 -1.83
N HIS A 389 -24.29 11.65 -3.13
CA HIS A 389 -24.79 10.73 -4.16
C HIS A 389 -24.05 9.38 -4.17
N ALA A 390 -22.75 9.40 -3.86
CA ALA A 390 -21.90 8.21 -3.84
C ALA A 390 -22.01 7.35 -2.57
N ASP A 391 -22.60 7.85 -1.47
CA ASP A 391 -22.59 7.17 -0.16
C ASP A 391 -23.11 5.72 -0.20
N SER A 392 -24.24 5.50 -0.87
CA SER A 392 -24.84 4.16 -0.97
C SER A 392 -23.97 3.21 -1.78
N ALA A 393 -23.41 3.68 -2.90
CA ALA A 393 -22.53 2.89 -3.73
C ALA A 393 -21.19 2.60 -3.04
N LEU A 394 -20.64 3.59 -2.33
CA LEU A 394 -19.41 3.47 -1.55
C LEU A 394 -19.55 2.45 -0.42
N LYS A 395 -20.68 2.47 0.30
CA LYS A 395 -20.99 1.47 1.34
C LYS A 395 -21.09 0.07 0.77
N ALA A 396 -21.83 -0.10 -0.32
CA ALA A 396 -21.98 -1.38 -1.01
C ALA A 396 -20.63 -1.93 -1.47
N GLU A 397 -19.85 -1.10 -2.16
CA GLU A 397 -18.54 -1.46 -2.68
C GLU A 397 -17.55 -1.80 -1.56
N THR A 398 -17.55 -1.05 -0.45
CA THR A 398 -16.65 -1.33 0.69
C THR A 398 -16.93 -2.69 1.31
N TYR A 399 -18.20 -3.05 1.53
CA TYR A 399 -18.54 -4.40 2.01
C TYR A 399 -18.17 -5.49 1.01
N ILE A 400 -18.41 -5.27 -0.28
CA ILE A 400 -18.06 -6.26 -1.30
C ILE A 400 -16.54 -6.48 -1.33
N GLN A 401 -15.74 -5.41 -1.26
CA GLN A 401 -14.29 -5.51 -1.26
C GLN A 401 -13.74 -6.18 0.01
N GLU A 402 -14.17 -5.71 1.19
CA GLU A 402 -13.57 -6.18 2.44
C GLU A 402 -14.13 -7.54 2.88
N ALA A 403 -15.42 -7.82 2.63
CA ALA A 403 -16.06 -9.05 3.09
C ALA A 403 -16.09 -10.12 2.00
N PHE A 404 -16.74 -9.85 0.86
CA PHE A 404 -16.91 -10.86 -0.19
C PHE A 404 -15.58 -11.20 -0.87
N PHE A 405 -14.84 -10.20 -1.37
CA PHE A 405 -13.48 -10.39 -1.90
C PHE A 405 -12.41 -10.50 -0.82
N GLY A 406 -12.81 -10.35 0.46
CA GLY A 406 -11.99 -10.73 1.60
C GLY A 406 -11.83 -12.24 1.74
N ILE A 407 -12.69 -13.05 1.10
CA ILE A 407 -12.64 -14.51 1.09
C ILE A 407 -11.79 -14.96 -0.10
N GLU A 408 -10.76 -15.76 0.16
CA GLU A 408 -9.71 -16.02 -0.81
C GLU A 408 -10.23 -16.79 -2.04
N ILE A 409 -11.02 -17.85 -1.84
CA ILE A 409 -11.58 -18.62 -2.97
C ILE A 409 -12.53 -17.79 -3.84
N LEU A 410 -13.29 -16.87 -3.25
CA LEU A 410 -14.20 -15.97 -3.97
C LEU A 410 -13.46 -14.86 -4.70
N GLN A 411 -12.35 -14.37 -4.13
CA GLN A 411 -11.42 -13.49 -4.84
C GLN A 411 -10.80 -14.21 -6.04
N GLN A 412 -10.36 -15.46 -5.86
CA GLN A 412 -9.78 -16.26 -6.94
C GLN A 412 -10.79 -16.72 -7.99
N ALA A 413 -12.10 -16.65 -7.73
CA ALA A 413 -13.14 -16.94 -8.73
C ALA A 413 -13.06 -16.05 -9.98
N ALA A 414 -12.49 -14.84 -9.86
CA ALA A 414 -12.14 -13.99 -11.01
C ALA A 414 -11.14 -14.67 -11.98
N PHE A 415 -10.32 -15.60 -11.49
CA PHE A 415 -9.44 -16.40 -12.34
C PHE A 415 -10.22 -17.31 -13.28
N LEU A 416 -11.27 -17.98 -12.80
CA LEU A 416 -12.11 -18.83 -13.66
C LEU A 416 -12.80 -18.00 -14.75
N ASP A 417 -13.23 -16.79 -14.43
CA ASP A 417 -13.79 -15.85 -15.41
C ASP A 417 -12.77 -15.49 -16.51
N ARG A 418 -11.50 -15.26 -16.15
CA ARG A 418 -10.40 -15.02 -17.10
C ARG A 418 -10.09 -16.23 -18.00
N LEU A 419 -10.44 -17.45 -17.60
CA LEU A 419 -10.26 -18.63 -18.46
C LEU A 419 -11.32 -18.69 -19.57
N LEU A 420 -12.51 -18.13 -19.36
CA LEU A 420 -13.63 -18.23 -20.31
C LEU A 420 -13.31 -17.65 -21.71
N PRO A 421 -12.73 -16.44 -21.85
CA PRO A 421 -12.35 -15.93 -23.16
C PRO A 421 -11.34 -16.83 -23.89
N VAL A 422 -10.37 -17.40 -23.16
CA VAL A 422 -9.35 -18.31 -23.73
C VAL A 422 -10.00 -19.59 -24.24
N MET A 423 -10.94 -20.17 -23.48
CA MET A 423 -11.70 -21.34 -23.89
C MET A 423 -12.62 -21.07 -25.09
N ARG A 424 -13.10 -19.82 -25.24
CA ARG A 424 -13.98 -19.39 -26.33
C ARG A 424 -13.24 -18.88 -27.57
N ALA A 425 -11.92 -18.71 -27.50
CA ALA A 425 -11.09 -18.17 -28.59
C ALA A 425 -10.90 -19.13 -29.79
N LYS A 426 -11.62 -20.27 -29.82
CA LYS A 426 -11.55 -21.28 -30.90
C LYS A 426 -10.12 -21.77 -31.20
N LEU A 427 -9.29 -21.87 -30.17
CA LEU A 427 -7.91 -22.37 -30.26
C LEU A 427 -7.90 -23.88 -30.55
N SER A 428 -6.79 -24.37 -31.11
CA SER A 428 -6.52 -25.82 -31.18
C SER A 428 -6.49 -26.42 -29.77
N GLN A 429 -6.82 -27.71 -29.63
CA GLN A 429 -6.83 -28.37 -28.31
C GLN A 429 -5.47 -28.31 -27.62
N ALA A 430 -4.37 -28.48 -28.37
CA ALA A 430 -3.03 -28.38 -27.81
C ALA A 430 -2.73 -26.96 -27.30
N THR A 431 -3.04 -25.94 -28.10
CA THR A 431 -2.81 -24.52 -27.74
C THR A 431 -3.68 -24.11 -26.56
N LEU A 432 -4.93 -24.59 -26.49
CA LEU A 432 -5.84 -24.33 -25.38
C LEU A 432 -5.27 -24.87 -24.06
N ARG A 433 -4.88 -26.15 -24.05
CA ARG A 433 -4.32 -26.82 -22.85
C ARG A 433 -3.01 -26.18 -22.41
N ASP A 434 -2.12 -25.84 -23.34
CA ASP A 434 -0.88 -25.11 -23.03
C ASP A 434 -1.16 -23.73 -22.41
N SER A 435 -2.09 -22.96 -23.01
CA SER A 435 -2.45 -21.62 -22.53
C SER A 435 -3.07 -21.68 -21.13
N LEU A 436 -4.02 -22.58 -20.90
CA LEU A 436 -4.66 -22.76 -19.58
C LEU A 436 -3.67 -23.31 -18.56
N GLY A 437 -2.80 -24.25 -18.95
CA GLY A 437 -1.74 -24.78 -18.09
C GLY A 437 -0.78 -23.68 -17.61
N LYS A 438 -0.40 -22.75 -18.49
CA LYS A 438 0.41 -21.57 -18.13
C LYS A 438 -0.32 -20.65 -17.16
N LEU A 439 -1.61 -20.39 -17.39
CA LEU A 439 -2.42 -19.55 -16.50
C LEU A 439 -2.56 -20.18 -15.11
N VAL A 440 -2.85 -21.49 -15.03
CA VAL A 440 -3.01 -22.21 -13.75
C VAL A 440 -1.70 -22.25 -12.96
N LYS A 441 -0.55 -22.42 -13.63
CA LYS A 441 0.77 -22.33 -12.97
C LYS A 441 1.00 -20.97 -12.30
N GLY A 442 0.37 -19.89 -12.81
CA GLY A 442 0.40 -18.57 -12.18
C GLY A 442 -0.21 -18.51 -10.78
N LEU A 443 -1.04 -19.48 -10.38
CA LEU A 443 -1.63 -19.56 -9.03
C LEU A 443 -0.77 -20.33 -8.03
N ALA A 444 0.41 -20.83 -8.40
CA ALA A 444 1.27 -21.58 -7.49
C ALA A 444 1.63 -20.78 -6.23
N GLY A 445 1.89 -19.47 -6.37
CA GLY A 445 2.17 -18.59 -5.23
C GLY A 445 0.96 -18.40 -4.30
N PHE A 446 -0.25 -18.37 -4.85
CA PHE A 446 -1.49 -18.36 -4.05
C PHE A 446 -1.62 -19.66 -3.25
N TYR A 447 -1.56 -20.81 -3.92
CA TYR A 447 -1.75 -22.11 -3.26
C TYR A 447 -0.66 -22.46 -2.24
N LYS A 448 0.57 -21.97 -2.43
CA LYS A 448 1.65 -22.10 -1.43
C LYS A 448 1.23 -21.55 -0.07
N ASN A 449 0.51 -20.44 -0.06
CA ASN A 449 0.11 -19.70 1.14
C ASN A 449 -1.39 -19.85 1.46
N TYR A 450 -2.07 -20.82 0.83
CA TYR A 450 -3.48 -21.09 1.02
C TYR A 450 -3.72 -22.25 2.00
N ASP A 451 -4.76 -22.10 2.81
CA ASP A 451 -5.24 -23.14 3.71
C ASP A 451 -6.76 -23.19 3.61
N HIS A 452 -7.26 -24.35 3.18
CA HIS A 452 -8.67 -24.58 2.85
C HIS A 452 -9.59 -24.39 4.06
N ALA A 453 -9.23 -24.97 5.20
CA ALA A 453 -10.03 -24.87 6.43
C ALA A 453 -10.10 -23.43 6.95
N THR A 454 -9.01 -22.68 6.83
CA THR A 454 -8.93 -21.28 7.24
C THR A 454 -9.78 -20.36 6.37
N ASP A 455 -9.75 -20.53 5.04
CA ASP A 455 -10.59 -19.73 4.16
C ASP A 455 -12.08 -20.12 4.27
N LYS A 456 -12.39 -21.40 4.52
CA LYS A 456 -13.77 -21.85 4.78
C LYS A 456 -14.37 -21.25 6.05
N ALA A 457 -13.56 -21.15 7.11
CA ALA A 457 -13.97 -20.46 8.34
C ALA A 457 -14.19 -18.95 8.08
N ALA A 458 -13.29 -18.32 7.31
CA ALA A 458 -13.42 -16.92 6.91
C ALA A 458 -14.68 -16.70 6.04
N PHE A 459 -15.00 -17.61 5.12
CA PHE A 459 -16.23 -17.56 4.31
C PHE A 459 -17.46 -17.41 5.18
N THR A 460 -17.61 -18.30 6.18
CA THR A 460 -18.82 -18.30 7.03
C THR A 460 -18.92 -17.00 7.83
N SER A 461 -17.81 -16.55 8.42
CA SER A 461 -17.76 -15.32 9.22
C SER A 461 -18.03 -14.05 8.40
N LEU A 462 -17.38 -13.92 7.25
CA LEU A 462 -17.45 -12.73 6.41
C LEU A 462 -18.76 -12.65 5.61
N MET A 463 -19.31 -13.77 5.14
CA MET A 463 -20.62 -13.77 4.49
C MET A 463 -21.75 -13.43 5.50
N THR A 464 -21.63 -13.88 6.74
CA THR A 464 -22.56 -13.48 7.82
C THR A 464 -22.49 -11.98 8.06
N THR A 465 -21.27 -11.44 8.24
CA THR A 465 -21.04 -10.00 8.45
C THR A 465 -21.58 -9.18 7.28
N TYR A 466 -21.27 -9.61 6.05
CA TYR A 466 -21.74 -8.95 4.85
C TYR A 466 -23.26 -8.92 4.80
N TYR A 467 -23.92 -10.07 4.95
CA TYR A 467 -25.37 -10.17 4.83
C TYR A 467 -26.12 -9.36 5.89
N ASN A 468 -25.65 -9.39 7.14
CA ASN A 468 -26.29 -8.68 8.25
C ASN A 468 -26.18 -7.16 8.11
N ASN A 469 -25.03 -6.68 7.60
CA ASN A 469 -24.73 -5.25 7.59
C ASN A 469 -24.93 -4.58 6.21
N GLY A 470 -25.01 -5.37 5.13
CA GLY A 470 -25.15 -4.87 3.77
C GLY A 470 -26.54 -4.38 3.41
N GLY A 471 -27.58 -4.76 4.15
CA GLY A 471 -28.95 -4.25 3.93
C GLY A 471 -29.41 -4.38 2.48
N SER A 472 -30.00 -3.33 1.91
CA SER A 472 -30.43 -3.26 0.51
C SER A 472 -29.32 -3.45 -0.53
N TRP A 473 -28.05 -3.44 -0.11
CA TRP A 473 -26.87 -3.55 -0.98
C TRP A 473 -26.44 -5.00 -1.23
N ILE A 474 -27.08 -5.96 -0.58
CA ILE A 474 -26.89 -7.38 -0.89
C ILE A 474 -27.56 -7.69 -2.23
N PRO A 475 -26.82 -8.17 -3.24
CA PRO A 475 -27.38 -8.50 -4.54
C PRO A 475 -28.56 -9.46 -4.42
N ALA A 476 -29.66 -9.21 -5.13
CA ALA A 476 -30.84 -10.06 -5.10
C ALA A 476 -30.52 -11.53 -5.44
N GLY A 477 -29.60 -11.74 -6.41
CA GLY A 477 -29.11 -13.07 -6.74
C GLY A 477 -28.40 -13.77 -5.57
N LEU A 478 -27.61 -13.03 -4.78
CA LEU A 478 -26.95 -13.59 -3.59
C LEU A 478 -27.97 -13.94 -2.49
N ARG A 479 -29.00 -13.11 -2.29
CA ARG A 479 -30.10 -13.41 -1.37
C ARG A 479 -30.85 -14.68 -1.77
N LYS A 480 -31.11 -14.85 -3.07
CA LYS A 480 -31.74 -16.05 -3.63
C LYS A 480 -30.88 -17.29 -3.37
N THR A 481 -29.60 -17.26 -3.75
CA THR A 481 -28.68 -18.37 -3.50
C THR A 481 -28.60 -18.70 -2.01
N TYR A 482 -28.52 -17.71 -1.12
CA TYR A 482 -28.53 -17.94 0.32
C TYR A 482 -29.81 -18.64 0.81
N ALA A 483 -30.97 -18.29 0.26
CA ALA A 483 -32.22 -18.97 0.57
C ALA A 483 -32.25 -20.42 0.05
N GLU A 484 -31.70 -20.70 -1.13
CA GLU A 484 -31.57 -22.07 -1.67
C GLU A 484 -30.71 -22.97 -0.76
N TYR A 485 -29.74 -22.38 -0.06
CA TYR A 485 -28.93 -23.05 0.97
C TYR A 485 -29.59 -23.13 2.35
N GLY A 486 -30.89 -22.84 2.45
CA GLY A 486 -31.64 -22.85 3.71
C GLY A 486 -31.18 -21.76 4.69
N ARG A 487 -30.66 -20.65 4.16
CA ARG A 487 -30.06 -19.55 4.95
C ARG A 487 -28.92 -20.02 5.87
N ASN A 488 -28.12 -20.98 5.41
CA ASN A 488 -27.00 -21.52 6.16
C ASN A 488 -25.66 -21.31 5.42
N TRP A 489 -24.84 -20.38 5.94
CA TRP A 489 -23.53 -20.09 5.36
C TRP A 489 -22.55 -21.24 5.48
N SER A 490 -22.63 -22.06 6.54
CA SER A 490 -21.79 -23.25 6.69
C SER A 490 -22.08 -24.25 5.58
N ARG A 491 -23.36 -24.52 5.30
CA ARG A 491 -23.76 -25.43 4.21
C ARG A 491 -23.30 -24.92 2.85
N MET A 492 -23.41 -23.61 2.62
CA MET A 492 -22.90 -23.01 1.38
C MET A 492 -21.38 -23.11 1.28
N ALA A 493 -20.67 -22.88 2.40
CA ALA A 493 -19.23 -23.05 2.45
C ALA A 493 -18.83 -24.51 2.20
N ASP A 494 -19.54 -25.48 2.79
CA ASP A 494 -19.30 -26.91 2.54
C ASP A 494 -19.33 -27.23 1.04
N ASP A 495 -20.37 -26.81 0.32
CA ASP A 495 -20.51 -27.03 -1.11
C ASP A 495 -19.44 -26.30 -1.94
N VAL A 496 -19.21 -25.01 -1.67
CA VAL A 496 -18.20 -24.21 -2.40
C VAL A 496 -16.83 -24.86 -2.29
N PHE A 497 -16.43 -25.22 -1.08
CA PHE A 497 -15.11 -25.76 -0.78
C PHE A 497 -14.97 -27.25 -1.11
N ALA A 498 -16.08 -27.97 -1.27
CA ALA A 498 -16.07 -29.35 -1.77
C ALA A 498 -16.05 -29.42 -3.30
N LEU A 499 -16.75 -28.53 -4.00
CA LEU A 499 -17.06 -28.67 -5.43
C LEU A 499 -16.29 -27.72 -6.34
N SER A 500 -15.86 -26.54 -5.85
CA SER A 500 -15.15 -25.59 -6.72
C SER A 500 -13.83 -26.15 -7.25
N LEU A 501 -13.50 -25.86 -8.50
CA LEU A 501 -12.20 -26.11 -9.12
C LEU A 501 -11.08 -25.40 -8.37
N LEU A 502 -11.37 -24.26 -7.74
CA LEU A 502 -10.37 -23.45 -7.02
C LEU A 502 -10.03 -23.99 -5.63
N ALA A 503 -10.86 -24.86 -5.06
CA ALA A 503 -10.66 -25.37 -3.72
C ALA A 503 -9.39 -26.23 -3.59
N ASP A 504 -8.91 -26.79 -4.70
CA ASP A 504 -7.74 -27.67 -4.76
C ASP A 504 -6.92 -27.38 -6.04
N SER A 505 -5.62 -27.13 -5.89
CA SER A 505 -4.73 -26.82 -7.01
C SER A 505 -4.61 -27.99 -8.00
N SER A 506 -4.64 -29.23 -7.53
CA SER A 506 -4.58 -30.43 -8.36
C SER A 506 -5.84 -30.58 -9.22
N ARG A 507 -7.01 -30.22 -8.68
CA ARG A 507 -8.29 -30.24 -9.41
C ARG A 507 -8.28 -29.23 -10.54
N LEU A 508 -7.84 -28.00 -10.27
CA LEU A 508 -7.71 -26.97 -11.31
C LEU A 508 -6.67 -27.34 -12.38
N ALA A 509 -5.54 -27.91 -11.98
CA ALA A 509 -4.51 -28.39 -12.90
C ALA A 509 -5.01 -29.55 -13.78
N ALA A 510 -5.72 -30.52 -13.19
CA ALA A 510 -6.33 -31.63 -13.90
C ALA A 510 -7.42 -31.15 -14.89
N PHE A 511 -8.21 -30.13 -14.50
CA PHE A 511 -9.13 -29.47 -15.40
C PHE A 511 -8.37 -28.88 -16.59
N ALA A 512 -7.37 -28.03 -16.36
CA ALA A 512 -6.61 -27.39 -17.44
C ALA A 512 -5.89 -28.37 -18.37
N ALA A 513 -5.43 -29.52 -17.86
CA ALA A 513 -4.76 -30.54 -18.66
C ALA A 513 -5.72 -31.29 -19.61
N ASN A 514 -6.99 -31.46 -19.21
CA ASN A 514 -7.96 -32.32 -19.90
C ASN A 514 -9.10 -31.56 -20.59
N VAL A 515 -9.17 -30.25 -20.38
CA VAL A 515 -10.22 -29.36 -20.90
C VAL A 515 -10.34 -29.38 -22.42
N SER A 516 -11.58 -29.18 -22.87
CA SER A 516 -11.98 -28.84 -24.23
C SER A 516 -12.75 -27.51 -24.26
N ALA A 517 -12.89 -26.89 -25.43
CA ALA A 517 -13.69 -25.67 -25.59
C ALA A 517 -15.17 -25.83 -25.13
N ARG A 518 -15.71 -27.06 -25.11
CA ARG A 518 -17.08 -27.36 -24.67
C ARG A 518 -17.23 -27.38 -23.15
N ASP A 519 -16.14 -27.51 -22.40
CA ASP A 519 -16.15 -27.60 -20.94
C ASP A 519 -16.40 -26.25 -20.24
N THR A 520 -16.71 -25.17 -20.97
CA THR A 520 -17.03 -23.87 -20.36
C THR A 520 -18.18 -23.97 -19.35
N VAL A 521 -19.12 -24.90 -19.54
CA VAL A 521 -20.21 -25.17 -18.60
C VAL A 521 -19.68 -25.52 -17.21
N LYS A 522 -18.56 -26.25 -17.09
CA LYS A 522 -17.97 -26.59 -15.78
C LYS A 522 -17.51 -25.34 -15.02
N LEU A 523 -16.96 -24.34 -15.72
CA LEU A 523 -16.60 -23.06 -15.11
C LEU A 523 -17.84 -22.26 -14.71
N LEU A 524 -18.85 -22.21 -15.60
CA LEU A 524 -20.09 -21.48 -15.37
C LEU A 524 -20.96 -22.11 -14.25
N SER A 525 -20.82 -23.42 -14.01
CA SER A 525 -21.48 -24.13 -12.92
C SER A 525 -20.70 -24.13 -11.61
N ASP A 526 -19.43 -23.71 -11.62
CA ASP A 526 -18.58 -23.70 -10.43
C ASP A 526 -19.21 -22.81 -9.33
N PRO A 527 -19.42 -23.32 -8.11
CA PRO A 527 -20.14 -22.57 -7.08
C PRO A 527 -19.42 -21.28 -6.66
N ALA A 528 -18.09 -21.25 -6.64
CA ALA A 528 -17.34 -20.02 -6.36
C ALA A 528 -17.49 -19.01 -7.50
N TRP A 529 -17.42 -19.47 -8.76
CA TRP A 529 -17.65 -18.60 -9.92
C TRP A 529 -19.07 -18.05 -9.98
N ARG A 530 -20.10 -18.86 -9.67
CA ARG A 530 -21.51 -18.39 -9.66
C ARG A 530 -21.74 -17.28 -8.65
N LEU A 531 -21.17 -17.42 -7.45
CA LEU A 531 -21.21 -16.37 -6.42
C LEU A 531 -20.47 -15.11 -6.90
N TYR A 532 -19.25 -15.29 -7.41
CA TYR A 532 -18.44 -14.20 -7.97
C TYR A 532 -19.18 -13.45 -9.08
N ASN A 533 -19.70 -14.16 -10.07
CA ASN A 533 -20.39 -13.56 -11.21
C ASN A 533 -21.65 -12.80 -10.77
N THR A 534 -22.39 -13.34 -9.79
CA THR A 534 -23.56 -12.67 -9.21
C THR A 534 -23.19 -11.31 -8.60
N VAL A 535 -22.18 -11.30 -7.73
CA VAL A 535 -21.73 -10.07 -7.06
C VAL A 535 -21.05 -9.11 -8.04
N ASN A 536 -20.20 -9.61 -8.93
CA ASN A 536 -19.48 -8.79 -9.89
C ASN A 536 -20.39 -8.18 -10.96
N THR A 537 -21.47 -8.87 -11.34
CA THR A 537 -22.49 -8.29 -12.24
C THR A 537 -23.26 -7.17 -11.55
N TYR A 538 -23.62 -7.34 -10.27
CA TYR A 538 -24.22 -6.26 -9.48
C TYR A 538 -23.29 -5.05 -9.39
N ARG A 539 -22.00 -5.25 -9.07
CA ARG A 539 -21.01 -4.15 -9.05
C ARG A 539 -20.97 -3.39 -10.37
N ARG A 540 -20.83 -4.09 -11.51
CA ARG A 540 -20.71 -3.46 -12.84
C ARG A 540 -21.97 -2.75 -13.31
N ASN A 541 -23.15 -3.23 -12.93
CA ASN A 541 -24.42 -2.72 -13.47
C ASN A 541 -25.12 -1.74 -12.54
N THR A 542 -24.73 -1.69 -11.26
CA THR A 542 -25.42 -0.92 -10.23
C THR A 542 -24.50 0.04 -9.46
N LEU A 543 -23.19 -0.27 -9.35
CA LEU A 543 -22.24 0.56 -8.58
C LEU A 543 -21.21 1.30 -9.44
N ALA A 544 -20.96 0.83 -10.67
CA ALA A 544 -20.11 1.49 -11.66
C ALA A 544 -20.92 2.52 -12.46
#